data_AF-A0A6G9QNC2-F1
#
_entry.id   AF-A0A6G9QNC2-F1
#
_cell.length_a   1.000
_cell.length_b   1.000
_cell.length_c   1.000
_cell.angle_alpha   90.00
_cell.angle_beta   90.00
_cell.angle_gamma   90.00
#
_symmetry.space_group_name_H-M   'P 1'
#
loop_
_entity.id
_entity.type
_entity.pdbx_description
1 polymer ?
#
loop_
_entity_poly.entity_id
_entity_poly.type
_entity_poly.pdbx_seq_one_letter_code
_entity_poly.pdbx_strand_id
1 'polypeptide(L)'
;MNFSITLLKSARMIEMVLARLKAFKLPEASSLPVLMWQRVIDKVKAFRDKLSFAQKLYLVAIMLLVTKQSLALVALISVIAILLEFWPVFEKVWNSLAGKAVLLLFYAIIANFALANASAVVNEVVGVSASHFNYTHNFAILLYIPAWCIIVSGIIMAMVQICAPFYFIFIQLLKPLGIKPKRIIEHPAYHRTTFIVRVILSLVVLYHVWMLLGLDVKVEDDAEIQQIAQQWVDKQVPGAEETSNELLAQIAAAQAKKQAQVKQTGLGALKENSSQTKSDTLKTEPSLNADASVDPTIEDDVTADDYQQLHDNYVNGVRKAVALFAFYFEADSRSRCEKHPDAHVVELNDYEILEVLPDANTTMGYRFTVRQCVSAAFPLDAKAARTTAASGM
;
A
#
# COMPACT_ATOMS: atom_id res chain seq x y z
N MET A 1 99.39 -1.41 21.05
CA MET A 1 98.95 -1.48 19.63
C MET A 1 97.43 -1.36 19.43
N ASN A 2 96.56 -1.61 20.43
CA ASN A 2 95.12 -1.83 20.17
C ASN A 2 94.28 -0.60 19.81
N PHE A 3 94.73 0.63 20.09
CA PHE A 3 93.88 1.84 19.93
C PHE A 3 93.60 2.22 18.46
N SER A 4 94.57 2.01 17.56
CA SER A 4 94.46 2.40 16.14
C SER A 4 93.44 1.57 15.35
N ILE A 5 93.29 0.28 15.69
CA ILE A 5 92.39 -0.65 14.98
C ILE A 5 90.91 -0.28 15.22
N THR A 6 90.57 0.22 16.41
CA THR A 6 89.19 0.62 16.77
C THR A 6 88.74 1.84 15.98
N LEU A 7 89.63 2.83 15.82
CA LEU A 7 89.38 4.06 15.04
C LEU A 7 89.19 3.78 13.55
N LEU A 8 89.93 2.81 12.99
CA LEU A 8 89.74 2.40 11.59
C LEU A 8 88.39 1.68 11.36
N LYS A 9 87.88 0.97 12.37
CA LYS A 9 86.57 0.29 12.30
C LYS A 9 85.40 1.27 12.39
N SER A 10 85.45 2.30 13.24
CA SER A 10 84.40 3.31 13.30
C SER A 10 84.33 4.14 12.00
N ALA A 11 85.47 4.53 11.43
CA ALA A 11 85.52 5.22 10.14
C ALA A 11 84.81 4.44 9.02
N ARG A 12 85.13 3.15 8.84
CA ARG A 12 84.47 2.28 7.84
C ARG A 12 82.97 2.07 8.11
N MET A 13 82.56 2.04 9.38
CA MET A 13 81.13 1.95 9.72
C MET A 13 80.38 3.23 9.34
N ILE A 14 80.99 4.40 9.57
CA ILE A 14 80.43 5.70 9.18
C ILE A 14 80.35 5.82 7.64
N GLU A 15 81.36 5.38 6.89
CA GLU A 15 81.28 5.32 5.42
C GLU A 15 80.17 4.38 4.93
N MET A 16 80.00 3.19 5.51
CA MET A 16 78.90 2.29 5.13
C MET A 16 77.52 2.87 5.43
N VAL A 17 77.36 3.64 6.51
CA VAL A 17 76.11 4.35 6.82
C VAL A 17 75.89 5.51 5.84
N LEU A 18 76.90 6.31 5.55
CA LEU A 18 76.81 7.40 4.56
C LEU A 18 76.54 6.88 3.13
N ALA A 19 77.13 5.75 2.74
CA ALA A 19 76.86 5.10 1.47
C ALA A 19 75.41 4.58 1.39
N ARG A 20 74.90 3.97 2.47
CA ARG A 20 73.49 3.56 2.56
C ARG A 20 72.52 4.75 2.52
N LEU A 21 72.86 5.86 3.17
CA LEU A 21 72.06 7.08 3.13
C LEU A 21 72.07 7.72 1.73
N LYS A 22 73.21 7.78 1.04
CA LYS A 22 73.30 8.25 -0.36
C LYS A 22 72.59 7.32 -1.35
N ALA A 23 72.47 6.03 -1.05
CA ALA A 23 71.70 5.07 -1.85
C ALA A 23 70.18 5.14 -1.57
N PHE A 24 69.75 5.75 -0.46
CA PHE A 24 68.34 5.88 -0.10
C PHE A 24 67.68 7.03 -0.88
N LYS A 25 67.40 6.78 -2.16
CA LYS A 25 66.46 7.63 -2.93
C LYS A 25 65.09 7.56 -2.25
N LEU A 26 64.64 8.67 -1.66
CA LEU A 26 63.24 8.82 -1.29
C LEU A 26 62.40 8.73 -2.58
N PRO A 27 61.25 8.03 -2.57
CA PRO A 27 60.32 8.07 -3.69
C PRO A 27 59.77 9.49 -3.85
N GLU A 28 59.62 9.95 -5.09
CA GLU A 28 59.08 11.28 -5.37
C GLU A 28 57.67 11.43 -4.76
N ALA A 29 57.46 12.51 -4.00
CA ALA A 29 56.27 12.67 -3.15
C ALA A 29 54.94 12.68 -3.93
N SER A 30 54.98 12.98 -5.23
CA SER A 30 53.87 12.89 -6.19
C SER A 30 53.33 11.46 -6.36
N SER A 31 54.15 10.43 -6.15
CA SER A 31 53.77 9.02 -6.35
C SER A 31 52.94 8.43 -5.20
N LEU A 32 53.11 8.92 -3.97
CA LEU A 32 52.44 8.43 -2.77
C LEU A 32 50.90 8.53 -2.83
N PRO A 33 50.27 9.68 -3.16
CA PRO A 33 48.82 9.77 -3.25
C PRO A 33 48.27 8.89 -4.39
N VAL A 34 48.97 8.81 -5.53
CA VAL A 34 48.56 7.97 -6.67
C VAL A 34 48.57 6.48 -6.30
N LEU A 35 49.61 6.01 -5.61
CA LEU A 35 49.71 4.62 -5.13
C LEU A 35 48.68 4.30 -4.04
N MET A 36 48.31 5.26 -3.18
CA MET A 36 47.18 5.07 -2.26
C MET A 36 45.85 4.99 -3.03
N TRP A 37 45.62 5.88 -3.99
CA TRP A 37 44.39 5.93 -4.78
C TRP A 37 44.18 4.65 -5.60
N GLN A 38 45.22 4.13 -6.24
CA GLN A 38 45.21 2.82 -6.91
C GLN A 38 44.84 1.69 -5.94
N ARG A 39 45.46 1.62 -4.75
CA ARG A 39 45.13 0.62 -3.72
C ARG A 39 43.68 0.74 -3.20
N VAL A 40 43.10 1.94 -3.18
CA VAL A 40 41.67 2.14 -2.86
C VAL A 40 40.79 1.64 -4.00
N ILE A 41 41.08 2.05 -5.25
CA ILE A 41 40.36 1.62 -6.45
C ILE A 41 40.35 0.08 -6.57
N ASP A 42 41.48 -0.59 -6.36
CA ASP A 42 41.57 -2.04 -6.50
C ASP A 42 40.87 -2.79 -5.37
N LYS A 43 40.84 -2.23 -4.14
CA LYS A 43 39.96 -2.72 -3.07
C LYS A 43 38.47 -2.55 -3.41
N VAL A 44 38.09 -1.42 -4.01
CA VAL A 44 36.71 -1.15 -4.44
C VAL A 44 36.27 -2.10 -5.57
N LYS A 45 37.11 -2.33 -6.58
CA LYS A 45 36.90 -3.37 -7.61
C LYS A 45 36.72 -4.75 -6.96
N ALA A 46 37.69 -5.16 -6.13
CA ALA A 46 37.66 -6.48 -5.46
C ALA A 46 36.51 -6.65 -4.46
N PHE A 47 35.84 -5.58 -4.04
CA PHE A 47 34.60 -5.60 -3.27
C PHE A 47 33.37 -5.70 -4.20
N ARG A 48 33.28 -4.82 -5.21
CA ARG A 48 32.24 -4.82 -6.26
C ARG A 48 32.11 -6.18 -6.94
N ASP A 49 33.24 -6.82 -7.24
CA ASP A 49 33.29 -8.07 -8.00
C ASP A 49 32.96 -9.31 -7.15
N LYS A 50 32.88 -9.16 -5.82
CA LYS A 50 32.40 -10.19 -4.88
C LYS A 50 30.91 -10.04 -4.52
N LEU A 51 30.25 -8.97 -4.97
CA LEU A 51 28.84 -8.69 -4.66
C LEU A 51 27.90 -9.21 -5.74
N SER A 52 26.77 -9.79 -5.33
CA SER A 52 25.68 -10.17 -6.25
C SER A 52 25.02 -8.94 -6.89
N PHE A 53 24.24 -9.16 -7.95
CA PHE A 53 23.52 -8.09 -8.63
C PHE A 53 22.50 -7.38 -7.71
N ALA A 54 21.71 -8.14 -6.94
CA ALA A 54 20.83 -7.59 -5.92
C ALA A 54 21.60 -6.82 -4.82
N GLN A 55 22.77 -7.32 -4.38
CA GLN A 55 23.62 -6.59 -3.42
C GLN A 55 24.14 -5.25 -3.95
N LYS A 56 24.36 -5.12 -5.27
CA LYS A 56 24.72 -3.84 -5.91
C LYS A 56 23.54 -2.87 -5.91
N LEU A 57 22.32 -3.35 -6.20
CA LEU A 57 21.11 -2.54 -6.16
C LEU A 57 20.79 -2.04 -4.73
N TYR A 58 20.93 -2.88 -3.70
CA TYR A 58 20.79 -2.43 -2.30
C TYR A 58 21.83 -1.36 -1.92
N LEU A 59 23.06 -1.41 -2.47
CA LEU A 59 24.06 -0.36 -2.25
C LEU A 59 23.71 0.95 -2.95
N VAL A 60 23.06 0.91 -4.13
CA VAL A 60 22.53 2.11 -4.78
C VAL A 60 21.37 2.69 -3.97
N ALA A 61 20.41 1.87 -3.55
CA ALA A 61 19.26 2.31 -2.75
C ALA A 61 19.68 2.98 -1.42
N ILE A 62 20.61 2.37 -0.66
CA ILE A 62 21.08 2.99 0.60
C ILE A 62 21.97 4.22 0.36
N MET A 63 22.67 4.31 -0.79
CA MET A 63 23.42 5.51 -1.15
C MET A 63 22.47 6.68 -1.47
N LEU A 64 21.42 6.42 -2.27
CA LEU A 64 20.36 7.39 -2.58
C LEU A 64 19.67 7.91 -1.32
N LEU A 65 19.32 7.00 -0.39
CA LEU A 65 18.75 7.31 0.92
C LEU A 65 19.67 8.22 1.76
N VAL A 66 20.99 7.97 1.76
CA VAL A 66 21.98 8.81 2.46
C VAL A 66 22.14 10.17 1.79
N THR A 67 22.02 10.26 0.46
CA THR A 67 22.03 11.53 -0.28
C THR A 67 20.72 12.32 -0.22
N LYS A 68 19.70 11.85 0.52
CA LYS A 68 18.35 12.45 0.59
C LYS A 68 17.71 12.69 -0.79
N GLN A 69 17.91 11.75 -1.70
CA GLN A 69 17.15 11.70 -2.95
C GLN A 69 15.74 11.17 -2.67
N SER A 70 14.78 11.46 -3.56
CA SER A 70 13.34 11.20 -3.33
C SER A 70 13.07 9.77 -2.88
N LEU A 71 12.25 9.64 -1.82
CA LEU A 71 12.08 8.37 -1.12
C LEU A 71 11.41 7.31 -2.01
N ALA A 72 10.58 7.74 -2.96
CA ALA A 72 9.94 6.88 -3.96
C ALA A 72 10.96 6.14 -4.85
N LEU A 73 12.06 6.79 -5.26
CA LEU A 73 13.12 6.13 -6.04
C LEU A 73 13.91 5.12 -5.20
N VAL A 74 14.14 5.43 -3.91
CA VAL A 74 14.73 4.48 -2.96
C VAL A 74 13.84 3.25 -2.80
N ALA A 75 12.52 3.43 -2.66
CA ALA A 75 11.56 2.35 -2.56
C ALA A 75 11.52 1.50 -3.84
N LEU A 76 11.44 2.12 -5.03
CA LEU A 76 11.41 1.44 -6.33
C LEU A 76 12.64 0.56 -6.56
N ILE A 77 13.84 1.09 -6.34
CA ILE A 77 15.11 0.34 -6.50
C ILE A 77 15.20 -0.77 -5.44
N SER A 78 14.68 -0.55 -4.24
CA SER A 78 14.61 -1.57 -3.19
C SER A 78 13.67 -2.73 -3.55
N VAL A 79 12.48 -2.45 -4.12
CA VAL A 79 11.56 -3.49 -4.62
C VAL A 79 12.24 -4.33 -5.69
N ILE A 80 12.91 -3.70 -6.67
CA ILE A 80 13.65 -4.42 -7.73
C ILE A 80 14.76 -5.30 -7.12
N ALA A 81 15.51 -4.79 -6.14
CA ALA A 81 16.55 -5.56 -5.45
C ALA A 81 15.99 -6.76 -4.67
N ILE A 82 14.85 -6.60 -3.99
CA ILE A 82 14.19 -7.67 -3.23
C ILE A 82 13.65 -8.75 -4.18
N LEU A 83 12.97 -8.37 -5.28
CA LEU A 83 12.44 -9.29 -6.27
C LEU A 83 13.54 -10.18 -6.87
N LEU A 84 14.66 -9.57 -7.29
CA LEU A 84 15.81 -10.28 -7.86
C LEU A 84 16.49 -11.24 -6.87
N GLU A 85 16.45 -10.96 -5.57
CA GLU A 85 16.99 -11.87 -4.56
C GLU A 85 15.99 -12.97 -4.15
N PHE A 86 14.68 -12.66 -4.15
CA PHE A 86 13.63 -13.60 -3.81
C PHE A 86 13.37 -14.62 -4.93
N TRP A 87 13.59 -14.25 -6.20
CA TRP A 87 13.37 -15.11 -7.37
C TRP A 87 13.94 -16.55 -7.23
N PRO A 88 15.25 -16.77 -6.96
CA PRO A 88 15.80 -18.12 -6.79
C PRO A 88 15.34 -18.85 -5.51
N VAL A 89 14.66 -18.16 -4.57
CA VAL A 89 13.96 -18.78 -3.44
C VAL A 89 12.55 -19.19 -3.87
N PHE A 90 11.84 -18.32 -4.58
CA PHE A 90 10.54 -18.60 -5.18
C PHE A 90 10.59 -19.82 -6.11
N GLU A 91 11.57 -19.94 -7.01
CA GLU A 91 11.75 -21.12 -7.87
C GLU A 91 11.87 -22.42 -7.06
N LYS A 92 12.57 -22.40 -5.92
CA LYS A 92 12.76 -23.58 -5.05
C LYS A 92 11.49 -23.93 -4.27
N VAL A 93 10.67 -22.94 -3.92
CA VAL A 93 9.34 -23.15 -3.34
C VAL A 93 8.37 -23.66 -4.40
N TRP A 94 8.32 -23.03 -5.57
CA TRP A 94 7.45 -23.38 -6.70
C TRP A 94 7.66 -24.81 -7.19
N ASN A 95 8.92 -25.27 -7.27
CA ASN A 95 9.23 -26.64 -7.67
C ASN A 95 9.03 -27.68 -6.54
N SER A 96 8.84 -27.26 -5.29
CA SER A 96 8.59 -28.15 -4.15
C SER A 96 7.11 -28.51 -4.03
N LEU A 97 6.80 -29.80 -3.81
CA LEU A 97 5.42 -30.27 -3.62
C LEU A 97 4.70 -29.54 -2.47
N ALA A 98 5.38 -29.37 -1.34
CA ALA A 98 4.85 -28.63 -0.19
C ALA A 98 4.70 -27.13 -0.48
N GLY A 99 5.60 -26.56 -1.28
CA GLY A 99 5.52 -25.16 -1.70
C GLY A 99 4.32 -24.89 -2.61
N LYS A 100 4.04 -25.78 -3.56
CA LYS A 100 2.81 -25.71 -4.39
C LYS A 100 1.54 -25.75 -3.55
N ALA A 101 1.46 -26.64 -2.57
CA ALA A 101 0.30 -26.73 -1.67
C ALA A 101 0.10 -25.45 -0.84
N VAL A 102 1.19 -24.88 -0.30
CA VAL A 102 1.13 -23.61 0.46
C VAL A 102 0.76 -22.43 -0.45
N LEU A 103 1.31 -22.34 -1.66
CA LEU A 103 0.96 -21.29 -2.62
C LEU A 103 -0.52 -21.36 -3.03
N LEU A 104 -1.05 -22.56 -3.31
CA LEU A 104 -2.48 -22.74 -3.61
C LEU A 104 -3.38 -22.33 -2.45
N LEU A 105 -2.99 -22.60 -1.20
CA LEU A 105 -3.71 -22.13 -0.02
C LEU A 105 -3.72 -20.59 0.06
N PHE A 106 -2.58 -19.93 -0.18
CA PHE A 106 -2.53 -18.46 -0.24
C PHE A 106 -3.40 -17.89 -1.37
N TYR A 107 -3.31 -18.45 -2.59
CA TYR A 107 -4.17 -18.00 -3.70
C TYR A 107 -5.66 -18.18 -3.39
N ALA A 108 -6.07 -19.27 -2.72
CA ALA A 108 -7.45 -19.46 -2.29
C ALA A 108 -7.89 -18.38 -1.27
N ILE A 109 -7.04 -18.01 -0.32
CA ILE A 109 -7.34 -16.93 0.64
C ILE A 109 -7.49 -15.57 -0.08
N ILE A 110 -6.57 -15.25 -0.99
CA ILE A 110 -6.60 -14.00 -1.77
C ILE A 110 -7.86 -13.92 -2.64
N ALA A 111 -8.21 -15.02 -3.33
CA ALA A 111 -9.39 -15.09 -4.18
C ALA A 111 -10.68 -14.86 -3.38
N ASN A 112 -10.82 -15.46 -2.20
CA ASN A 112 -11.99 -15.23 -1.32
C ASN A 112 -12.05 -13.78 -0.80
N PHE A 113 -10.90 -13.14 -0.52
CA PHE A 113 -10.89 -11.74 -0.10
C PHE A 113 -11.26 -10.79 -1.26
N ALA A 114 -10.72 -11.01 -2.45
CA ALA A 114 -11.09 -10.24 -3.65
C ALA A 114 -12.58 -10.41 -4.01
N LEU A 115 -13.11 -11.64 -3.92
CA LEU A 115 -14.53 -11.95 -4.11
C LEU A 115 -15.43 -11.15 -3.16
N ALA A 116 -15.08 -11.11 -1.87
CA ALA A 116 -15.84 -10.37 -0.85
C ALA A 116 -15.79 -8.84 -1.06
N ASN A 117 -14.63 -8.30 -1.43
CA ASN A 117 -14.49 -6.86 -1.70
C ASN A 117 -15.23 -6.44 -2.98
N ALA A 118 -15.22 -7.27 -4.03
CA ALA A 118 -16.03 -7.04 -5.22
C ALA A 118 -17.54 -7.00 -4.90
N SER A 119 -18.02 -7.89 -4.01
CA SER A 119 -19.42 -7.84 -3.54
C SER A 119 -19.73 -6.54 -2.80
N ALA A 120 -18.81 -6.06 -1.96
CA ALA A 120 -18.98 -4.82 -1.20
C ALA A 120 -19.03 -3.59 -2.12
N VAL A 121 -18.11 -3.48 -3.08
CA VAL A 121 -18.04 -2.32 -4.00
C VAL A 121 -19.22 -2.29 -4.98
N VAL A 122 -19.68 -3.45 -5.48
CA VAL A 122 -20.89 -3.48 -6.32
C VAL A 122 -22.13 -3.07 -5.52
N ASN A 123 -22.26 -3.54 -4.27
CA ASN A 123 -23.35 -3.11 -3.38
C ASN A 123 -23.31 -1.59 -3.09
N GLU A 124 -22.12 -1.03 -2.81
CA GLU A 124 -21.92 0.40 -2.59
C GLU A 124 -22.28 1.26 -3.82
N VAL A 125 -21.87 0.83 -5.02
CA VAL A 125 -22.11 1.57 -6.27
C VAL A 125 -23.57 1.50 -6.72
N VAL A 126 -24.20 0.33 -6.57
CA VAL A 126 -25.51 0.01 -7.17
C VAL A 126 -26.67 0.16 -6.16
N GLY A 127 -26.38 0.17 -4.85
CA GLY A 127 -27.36 0.39 -3.78
C GLY A 127 -28.24 -0.82 -3.42
N VAL A 128 -27.99 -1.98 -4.02
CA VAL A 128 -28.69 -3.25 -3.76
C VAL A 128 -27.71 -4.42 -3.75
N SER A 129 -28.17 -5.60 -3.31
CA SER A 129 -27.35 -6.81 -3.23
C SER A 129 -26.67 -7.15 -4.57
N ALA A 130 -25.33 -7.32 -4.53
CA ALA A 130 -24.52 -7.71 -5.68
C ALA A 130 -24.91 -9.09 -6.28
N SER A 131 -25.75 -9.88 -5.62
CA SER A 131 -26.31 -11.15 -6.13
C SER A 131 -27.12 -11.00 -7.42
N HIS A 132 -27.67 -9.81 -7.69
CA HIS A 132 -28.40 -9.51 -8.93
C HIS A 132 -27.47 -9.01 -10.05
N PHE A 133 -26.17 -8.86 -9.78
CA PHE A 133 -25.19 -8.18 -10.62
C PHE A 133 -23.98 -9.10 -10.89
N ASN A 134 -24.24 -10.24 -11.53
CA ASN A 134 -23.29 -11.33 -11.68
C ASN A 134 -22.15 -11.00 -12.66
N TYR A 135 -22.43 -10.32 -13.78
CA TYR A 135 -21.39 -9.93 -14.73
C TYR A 135 -20.55 -8.77 -14.18
N THR A 136 -21.20 -7.79 -13.56
CA THR A 136 -20.61 -6.62 -12.90
C THR A 136 -19.73 -7.01 -11.72
N HIS A 137 -20.16 -8.00 -10.93
CA HIS A 137 -19.38 -8.58 -9.84
C HIS A 137 -18.09 -9.24 -10.35
N ASN A 138 -18.19 -10.10 -11.38
CA ASN A 138 -17.01 -10.69 -12.02
C ASN A 138 -16.09 -9.63 -12.65
N PHE A 139 -16.63 -8.57 -13.25
CA PHE A 139 -15.86 -7.44 -13.76
C PHE A 139 -15.13 -6.68 -12.64
N ALA A 140 -15.79 -6.42 -11.50
CA ALA A 140 -15.15 -5.82 -10.34
C ALA A 140 -14.01 -6.69 -9.79
N ILE A 141 -14.17 -8.02 -9.74
CA ILE A 141 -13.07 -8.94 -9.37
C ILE A 141 -11.87 -8.77 -10.31
N LEU A 142 -12.09 -8.68 -11.62
CA LEU A 142 -11.02 -8.49 -12.61
C LEU A 142 -10.28 -7.16 -12.44
N LEU A 143 -10.98 -6.07 -12.08
CA LEU A 143 -10.36 -4.78 -11.77
C LEU A 143 -9.56 -4.81 -10.45
N TYR A 144 -10.05 -5.51 -9.42
CA TYR A 144 -9.41 -5.54 -8.10
C TYR A 144 -8.26 -6.57 -7.96
N ILE A 145 -8.23 -7.64 -8.76
CA ILE A 145 -7.17 -8.68 -8.70
C ILE A 145 -5.74 -8.08 -8.80
N PRO A 146 -5.42 -7.19 -9.76
CA PRO A 146 -4.08 -6.60 -9.87
C PRO A 146 -3.64 -5.84 -8.60
N ALA A 147 -4.55 -5.06 -8.01
CA ALA A 147 -4.29 -4.35 -6.76
C ALA A 147 -4.08 -5.35 -5.59
N TRP A 148 -4.93 -6.37 -5.47
CA TRP A 148 -4.76 -7.42 -4.45
C TRP A 148 -3.45 -8.20 -4.59
N CYS A 149 -2.99 -8.46 -5.82
CA CYS A 149 -1.69 -9.08 -6.06
C CYS A 149 -0.53 -8.20 -5.58
N ILE A 150 -0.58 -6.86 -5.78
CA ILE A 150 0.45 -5.93 -5.30
C ILE A 150 0.44 -5.87 -3.76
N ILE A 151 -0.73 -5.63 -3.16
CA ILE A 151 -0.93 -5.52 -1.71
C ILE A 151 -0.42 -6.77 -0.99
N VAL A 152 -0.86 -7.96 -1.42
CA VAL A 152 -0.48 -9.21 -0.75
C VAL A 152 0.97 -9.59 -1.02
N SER A 153 1.54 -9.25 -2.17
CA SER A 153 2.99 -9.38 -2.39
C SER A 153 3.80 -8.51 -1.44
N GLY A 154 3.36 -7.27 -1.19
CA GLY A 154 3.95 -6.38 -0.19
C GLY A 154 3.90 -6.98 1.22
N ILE A 155 2.73 -7.47 1.65
CA ILE A 155 2.54 -8.12 2.95
C ILE A 155 3.41 -9.39 3.08
N ILE A 156 3.49 -10.22 2.04
CA ILE A 156 4.34 -11.43 2.05
C ILE A 156 5.83 -11.07 2.11
N MET A 157 6.28 -10.04 1.39
CA MET A 157 7.66 -9.54 1.50
C MET A 157 7.96 -9.05 2.92
N ALA A 158 7.08 -8.25 3.51
CA ALA A 158 7.20 -7.78 4.89
C ALA A 158 7.25 -8.94 5.90
N MET A 159 6.37 -9.94 5.76
CA MET A 159 6.39 -11.15 6.60
C MET A 159 7.70 -11.95 6.47
N VAL A 160 8.24 -12.11 5.25
CA VAL A 160 9.55 -12.75 5.03
C VAL A 160 10.67 -11.94 5.70
N GLN A 161 10.61 -10.61 5.63
CA GLN A 161 11.58 -9.70 6.24
C GLN A 161 11.52 -9.71 7.78
N ILE A 162 10.32 -9.90 8.36
CA ILE A 162 10.09 -10.09 9.80
C ILE A 162 10.52 -11.49 10.27
N CYS A 163 10.31 -12.55 9.47
CA CYS A 163 10.67 -13.93 9.83
C CYS A 163 12.17 -14.24 9.73
N ALA A 164 12.87 -13.63 8.77
CA ALA A 164 14.31 -13.82 8.55
C ALA A 164 15.22 -13.55 9.78
N PRO A 165 15.07 -12.47 10.58
CA PRO A 165 15.90 -12.27 11.77
C PRO A 165 15.69 -13.35 12.82
N PHE A 166 14.43 -13.77 13.08
CA PHE A 166 14.13 -14.87 13.98
C PHE A 166 14.78 -16.18 13.53
N TYR A 167 14.78 -16.47 12.22
CA TYR A 167 15.48 -17.63 11.66
C TYR A 167 17.00 -17.62 11.95
N PHE A 168 17.66 -16.45 11.86
CA PHE A 168 19.09 -16.35 12.20
C PHE A 168 19.38 -16.46 13.70
N ILE A 169 18.52 -15.89 14.55
CA ILE A 169 18.61 -16.03 16.01
C ILE A 169 18.40 -17.50 16.40
N PHE A 170 17.38 -18.16 15.84
CA PHE A 170 17.08 -19.58 16.06
C PHE A 170 18.24 -20.48 15.63
N ILE A 171 18.82 -20.27 14.44
CA ILE A 171 20.04 -21.00 14.03
C ILE A 171 21.22 -20.73 14.96
N GLN A 172 21.38 -19.50 15.46
CA GLN A 172 22.45 -19.18 16.40
C GLN A 172 22.25 -19.86 17.77
N LEU A 173 21.00 -20.07 18.19
CA LEU A 173 20.60 -20.84 19.38
C LEU A 173 20.74 -22.37 19.19
N LEU A 174 20.54 -22.89 17.98
CA LEU A 174 20.72 -24.32 17.67
C LEU A 174 22.19 -24.75 17.43
N LYS A 175 23.12 -23.80 17.23
CA LYS A 175 24.56 -24.09 17.10
C LYS A 175 25.19 -24.82 18.30
N PRO A 176 24.97 -24.44 19.58
CA PRO A 176 25.45 -25.21 20.72
C PRO A 176 24.89 -26.65 20.78
N LEU A 177 23.75 -26.91 20.13
CA LEU A 177 23.16 -28.25 19.98
C LEU A 177 23.73 -29.02 18.76
N GLY A 178 24.81 -28.54 18.14
CA GLY A 178 25.52 -29.20 17.04
C GLY A 178 24.82 -29.14 15.67
N ILE A 179 23.64 -28.53 15.57
CA ILE A 179 22.85 -28.48 14.34
C ILE A 179 23.51 -27.53 13.33
N LYS A 180 24.03 -28.10 12.23
CA LYS A 180 24.68 -27.34 11.15
C LYS A 180 23.61 -26.64 10.30
N PRO A 181 23.76 -25.33 9.98
CA PRO A 181 22.77 -24.60 9.19
C PRO A 181 22.73 -25.11 7.74
N LYS A 182 21.52 -25.42 7.24
CA LYS A 182 21.30 -25.64 5.80
C LYS A 182 21.51 -24.32 5.06
N ARG A 183 22.26 -24.32 3.96
CA ARG A 183 22.43 -23.15 3.09
C ARG A 183 21.19 -22.97 2.22
N ILE A 184 20.35 -21.99 2.52
CA ILE A 184 19.20 -21.60 1.69
C ILE A 184 19.62 -20.66 0.55
N ILE A 185 20.62 -19.79 0.82
CA ILE A 185 21.12 -18.76 -0.09
C ILE A 185 22.54 -19.14 -0.57
N GLU A 186 22.79 -18.97 -1.86
CA GLU A 186 24.02 -19.45 -2.54
C GLU A 186 25.24 -18.52 -2.37
N HIS A 187 25.03 -17.24 -2.07
CA HIS A 187 26.11 -16.27 -1.92
C HIS A 187 26.46 -16.04 -0.43
N PRO A 188 27.62 -16.51 0.07
CA PRO A 188 27.99 -16.37 1.47
C PRO A 188 28.60 -15.00 1.84
N ALA A 189 28.91 -14.15 0.85
CA ALA A 189 29.59 -12.88 1.07
C ALA A 189 28.67 -11.83 1.72
N TYR A 190 29.14 -11.20 2.80
CA TYR A 190 28.50 -10.07 3.49
C TYR A 190 27.05 -10.31 3.97
N HIS A 191 26.62 -11.56 4.09
CA HIS A 191 25.23 -11.93 4.36
C HIS A 191 24.60 -11.22 5.58
N ARG A 192 25.34 -11.08 6.70
CA ARG A 192 24.87 -10.37 7.91
C ARG A 192 24.64 -8.87 7.69
N THR A 193 25.49 -8.19 6.93
CA THR A 193 25.36 -6.74 6.69
C THR A 193 24.34 -6.44 5.60
N THR A 194 24.27 -7.26 4.54
CA THR A 194 23.18 -7.21 3.54
C THR A 194 21.81 -7.41 4.21
N PHE A 195 21.72 -8.29 5.22
CA PHE A 195 20.47 -8.49 5.95
C PHE A 195 20.01 -7.24 6.71
N ILE A 196 20.90 -6.53 7.43
CA ILE A 196 20.55 -5.29 8.13
C ILE A 196 20.10 -4.21 7.14
N VAL A 197 20.83 -4.04 6.03
CA VAL A 197 20.45 -3.09 4.96
C VAL A 197 19.06 -3.42 4.41
N ARG A 198 18.73 -4.71 4.23
CA ARG A 198 17.39 -5.12 3.77
C ARG A 198 16.29 -4.79 4.76
N VAL A 199 16.51 -4.93 6.07
CA VAL A 199 15.49 -4.55 7.08
C VAL A 199 15.22 -3.04 7.02
N ILE A 200 16.25 -2.22 6.85
CA ILE A 200 16.09 -0.75 6.72
C ILE A 200 15.31 -0.41 5.44
N LEU A 201 15.72 -0.95 4.29
CA LEU A 201 15.05 -0.68 3.00
C LEU A 201 13.63 -1.32 2.91
N SER A 202 13.41 -2.44 3.60
CA SER A 202 12.09 -3.06 3.80
C SER A 202 11.11 -2.11 4.48
N LEU A 203 11.54 -1.41 5.53
CA LEU A 203 10.69 -0.44 6.23
C LEU A 203 10.34 0.77 5.35
N VAL A 204 11.27 1.23 4.50
CA VAL A 204 10.98 2.29 3.50
C VAL A 204 9.92 1.81 2.50
N VAL A 205 10.07 0.60 1.95
CA VAL A 205 9.07 0.02 1.02
C VAL A 205 7.73 -0.20 1.72
N LEU A 206 7.72 -0.69 2.96
CA LEU A 206 6.49 -0.91 3.73
C LEU A 206 5.75 0.39 4.04
N TYR A 207 6.48 1.49 4.32
CA TYR A 207 5.90 2.83 4.46
C TYR A 207 5.17 3.25 3.18
N HIS A 208 5.80 3.11 2.01
CA HIS A 208 5.17 3.46 0.72
C HIS A 208 3.94 2.58 0.42
N VAL A 209 3.98 1.29 0.78
CA VAL A 209 2.82 0.38 0.63
C VAL A 209 1.69 0.74 1.60
N TRP A 210 2.00 1.16 2.83
CA TRP A 210 1.00 1.65 3.80
C TRP A 210 0.32 2.93 3.32
N MET A 211 1.10 3.88 2.81
CA MET A 211 0.66 5.16 2.24
C MET A 211 -0.28 4.94 1.05
N LEU A 212 0.11 4.07 0.11
CA LEU A 212 -0.71 3.68 -1.06
C LEU A 212 -2.00 2.92 -0.67
N LEU A 213 -1.97 2.17 0.44
CA LEU A 213 -3.13 1.46 0.97
C LEU A 213 -4.20 2.39 1.55
N GLY A 214 -3.91 3.67 1.80
CA GLY A 214 -4.86 4.61 2.39
C GLY A 214 -5.26 4.24 3.83
N LEU A 215 -4.46 3.42 4.53
CA LEU A 215 -4.73 2.98 5.90
C LEU A 215 -4.41 4.03 6.96
N ASP A 216 -4.46 5.31 6.58
CA ASP A 216 -4.53 6.40 7.52
C ASP A 216 -5.86 6.30 8.27
N VAL A 217 -5.79 5.73 9.48
CA VAL A 217 -6.77 6.05 10.51
C VAL A 217 -6.59 7.53 10.81
N LYS A 218 -7.27 8.37 10.01
CA LYS A 218 -7.60 9.73 10.39
C LYS A 218 -8.42 9.60 11.67
N VAL A 219 -7.72 9.73 12.80
CA VAL A 219 -8.33 10.19 14.03
C VAL A 219 -8.70 11.63 13.73
N GLU A 220 -9.87 11.79 13.13
CA GLU A 220 -10.46 13.07 12.75
C GLU A 220 -10.47 13.91 14.02
N ASP A 221 -9.72 15.01 14.03
CA ASP A 221 -9.37 15.72 15.27
C ASP A 221 -10.65 15.99 16.07
N ASP A 222 -10.70 15.53 17.32
CA ASP A 222 -11.93 15.49 18.15
C ASP A 222 -12.65 16.87 18.21
N ALA A 223 -11.89 17.95 17.94
CA ALA A 223 -12.35 19.33 17.78
C ALA A 223 -13.40 19.54 16.66
N GLU A 224 -13.29 18.92 15.49
CA GLU A 224 -14.29 19.10 14.41
C GLU A 224 -15.60 18.41 14.76
N ILE A 225 -15.52 17.19 15.32
CA ILE A 225 -16.69 16.46 15.83
C ILE A 225 -17.35 17.24 16.99
N GLN A 226 -16.56 17.84 17.89
CA GLN A 226 -17.08 18.72 18.94
C GLN A 226 -17.78 19.97 18.38
N GLN A 227 -17.20 20.64 17.38
CA GLN A 227 -17.81 21.83 16.77
C GLN A 227 -19.13 21.49 16.05
N ILE A 228 -19.18 20.39 15.28
CA ILE A 228 -20.41 19.93 14.62
C ILE A 228 -21.49 19.57 15.66
N ALA A 229 -21.11 18.90 16.77
CA ALA A 229 -22.03 18.59 17.86
C ALA A 229 -22.56 19.85 18.56
N GLN A 230 -21.70 20.81 18.88
CA GLN A 230 -22.10 22.09 19.48
C GLN A 230 -23.04 22.87 18.55
N GLN A 231 -22.73 22.93 17.25
CA GLN A 231 -23.54 23.64 16.24
C GLN A 231 -24.89 22.96 15.95
N TRP A 232 -25.07 21.69 16.33
CA TRP A 232 -26.38 21.01 16.33
C TRP A 232 -27.17 21.31 17.61
N VAL A 233 -26.54 21.25 18.78
CA VAL A 233 -27.17 21.52 20.09
C VAL A 233 -27.72 22.95 20.14
N ASP A 234 -26.92 23.94 19.74
CA ASP A 234 -27.27 25.37 19.74
C ASP A 234 -28.45 25.71 18.81
N LYS A 235 -28.72 24.85 17.79
CA LYS A 235 -29.84 25.02 16.86
C LYS A 235 -31.15 24.40 17.32
N GLN A 236 -31.17 23.56 18.36
CA GLN A 236 -32.36 22.76 18.70
C GLN A 236 -33.10 23.17 19.99
N VAL A 237 -32.49 23.90 20.93
CA VAL A 237 -33.19 24.41 22.13
C VAL A 237 -32.73 25.82 22.51
N PRO A 238 -33.50 26.88 22.21
CA PRO A 238 -33.22 28.20 22.76
C PRO A 238 -33.66 28.30 24.24
N GLY A 239 -32.70 28.41 25.17
CA GLY A 239 -32.95 28.84 26.55
C GLY A 239 -33.04 27.76 27.63
N ALA A 240 -32.04 26.85 27.72
CA ALA A 240 -31.92 25.87 28.80
C ALA A 240 -30.45 25.62 29.21
N GLU A 241 -29.79 26.61 29.83
CA GLU A 241 -28.35 26.57 30.12
C GLU A 241 -27.94 25.54 31.18
N GLU A 242 -28.80 25.20 32.15
CA GLU A 242 -28.42 24.33 33.28
C GLU A 242 -28.39 22.82 32.95
N THR A 243 -29.28 22.32 32.08
CA THR A 243 -29.39 20.88 31.77
C THR A 243 -28.35 20.36 30.77
N SER A 244 -27.69 21.25 30.01
CA SER A 244 -26.71 20.85 28.98
C SER A 244 -25.44 20.23 29.59
N ASN A 245 -24.95 20.79 30.70
CA ASN A 245 -23.69 20.36 31.33
C ASN A 245 -23.77 18.93 31.90
N GLU A 246 -24.90 18.57 32.51
CA GLU A 246 -25.18 17.24 33.05
C GLU A 246 -25.17 16.18 31.92
N LEU A 247 -25.80 16.49 30.78
CA LEU A 247 -25.89 15.59 29.63
C LEU A 247 -24.54 15.43 28.91
N LEU A 248 -23.79 16.53 28.73
CA LEU A 248 -22.43 16.50 28.16
C LEU A 248 -21.47 15.69 29.04
N ALA A 249 -21.53 15.82 30.36
CA ALA A 249 -20.75 15.01 31.29
C ALA A 249 -21.06 13.50 31.16
N GLN A 250 -22.34 13.14 31.00
CA GLN A 250 -22.76 11.75 30.79
C GLN A 250 -22.31 11.19 29.44
N ILE A 251 -22.35 11.98 28.36
CA ILE A 251 -21.87 11.60 27.03
C ILE A 251 -20.35 11.38 27.06
N ALA A 252 -19.58 12.32 27.63
CA ALA A 252 -18.13 12.18 27.79
C ALA A 252 -17.75 10.96 28.63
N ALA A 253 -18.47 10.68 29.72
CA ALA A 253 -18.26 9.49 30.54
C ALA A 253 -18.60 8.18 29.80
N ALA A 254 -19.55 8.19 28.86
CA ALA A 254 -19.86 7.05 28.00
C ALA A 254 -18.78 6.84 26.90
N GLN A 255 -18.27 7.91 26.30
CA GLN A 255 -17.16 7.85 25.33
C GLN A 255 -15.87 7.33 25.98
N ALA A 256 -15.51 7.83 27.16
CA ALA A 256 -14.35 7.35 27.92
C ALA A 256 -14.45 5.84 28.24
N LYS A 257 -15.65 5.33 28.55
CA LYS A 257 -15.89 3.90 28.76
C LYS A 257 -15.70 3.07 27.48
N LYS A 258 -16.16 3.55 26.32
CA LYS A 258 -15.88 2.91 25.02
C LYS A 258 -14.38 2.86 24.71
N GLN A 259 -13.67 3.99 24.85
CA GLN A 259 -12.23 4.07 24.61
C GLN A 259 -11.42 3.17 25.55
N ALA A 260 -11.86 3.00 26.81
CA ALA A 260 -11.24 2.07 27.75
C ALA A 260 -11.39 0.59 27.32
N GLN A 261 -12.56 0.17 26.80
CA GLN A 261 -12.77 -1.21 26.34
C GLN A 261 -11.92 -1.56 25.10
N VAL A 262 -11.77 -0.63 24.16
CA VAL A 262 -10.95 -0.82 22.94
C VAL A 262 -9.48 -1.15 23.25
N LYS A 263 -8.95 -0.71 24.40
CA LYS A 263 -7.57 -1.01 24.83
C LYS A 263 -7.34 -2.43 25.38
N GLN A 264 -8.35 -3.28 25.52
CA GLN A 264 -8.19 -4.63 26.11
C GLN A 264 -8.63 -5.83 25.25
N THR A 265 -9.44 -5.63 24.20
CA THR A 265 -9.82 -6.71 23.27
C THR A 265 -9.12 -6.55 21.92
N GLY A 266 -7.94 -7.16 21.80
CA GLY A 266 -7.31 -7.40 20.51
C GLY A 266 -8.00 -8.53 19.75
N LEU A 267 -8.03 -8.40 18.42
CA LEU A 267 -8.42 -9.42 17.43
C LEU A 267 -9.90 -9.86 17.41
N GLY A 268 -10.71 -9.17 16.60
CA GLY A 268 -11.91 -9.76 15.96
C GLY A 268 -13.19 -8.94 16.04
N ALA A 269 -13.59 -8.35 14.92
CA ALA A 269 -14.97 -7.95 14.64
C ALA A 269 -15.22 -7.90 13.12
N LEU A 270 -16.43 -8.24 12.71
CA LEU A 270 -16.97 -8.09 11.35
C LEU A 270 -18.26 -7.26 11.48
N LYS A 271 -18.60 -6.49 10.43
CA LYS A 271 -19.91 -5.86 10.15
C LYS A 271 -20.35 -4.61 10.98
N GLU A 272 -20.65 -3.55 10.22
CA GLU A 272 -21.93 -2.80 10.15
C GLU A 272 -22.43 -2.00 11.41
N ASN A 273 -23.13 -0.86 11.29
CA ASN A 273 -23.78 -0.24 10.12
C ASN A 273 -23.96 1.31 10.22
N SER A 274 -24.45 1.92 9.12
CA SER A 274 -24.90 3.32 8.92
C SER A 274 -23.79 4.40 8.87
N SER A 275 -23.70 5.35 7.91
CA SER A 275 -24.70 6.17 7.16
C SER A 275 -25.27 7.34 7.98
N GLN A 276 -25.46 8.58 7.48
CA GLN A 276 -25.62 9.08 6.08
C GLN A 276 -25.43 10.63 5.97
N THR A 277 -25.22 11.18 4.75
CA THR A 277 -25.72 12.50 4.18
C THR A 277 -25.62 13.80 5.04
N LYS A 278 -25.10 14.98 4.63
CA LYS A 278 -24.47 15.61 3.41
C LYS A 278 -23.77 16.95 3.88
N SER A 279 -23.32 17.99 3.13
CA SER A 279 -23.47 18.43 1.72
C SER A 279 -22.42 19.49 1.27
N ASP A 280 -22.09 19.45 -0.02
CA ASP A 280 -21.74 20.52 -0.99
C ASP A 280 -21.14 21.88 -0.56
N THR A 281 -20.02 22.26 -1.21
CA THR A 281 -19.90 23.58 -1.87
C THR A 281 -19.06 23.47 -3.15
N LEU A 282 -19.56 24.10 -4.22
CA LEU A 282 -19.06 24.07 -5.60
C LEU A 282 -17.81 24.94 -5.82
N LYS A 283 -16.80 24.45 -6.57
CA LYS A 283 -16.16 25.21 -7.68
C LYS A 283 -15.11 24.45 -8.52
N THR A 284 -15.11 24.81 -9.81
CA THR A 284 -14.03 24.68 -10.82
C THR A 284 -13.78 23.29 -11.41
N GLU A 285 -14.00 23.17 -12.72
CA GLU A 285 -13.54 22.05 -13.56
C GLU A 285 -12.02 22.12 -13.81
N PRO A 286 -11.41 20.99 -14.19
CA PRO A 286 -10.39 21.01 -15.24
C PRO A 286 -10.79 20.11 -16.42
N SER A 287 -10.76 20.67 -17.61
CA SER A 287 -10.86 19.95 -18.89
C SER A 287 -9.67 19.00 -19.09
N LEU A 288 -9.87 17.87 -19.79
CA LEU A 288 -8.76 17.08 -20.32
C LEU A 288 -7.93 17.93 -21.30
N ASN A 289 -6.72 18.34 -20.88
CA ASN A 289 -5.66 18.79 -21.76
C ASN A 289 -4.45 17.90 -21.54
N ALA A 290 -4.27 16.92 -22.43
CA ALA A 290 -3.11 16.04 -22.43
C ALA A 290 -1.95 16.72 -23.16
N ASP A 291 -1.37 17.75 -22.55
CA ASP A 291 -0.07 18.31 -22.92
C ASP A 291 0.58 19.00 -21.71
N ALA A 292 1.56 18.33 -21.11
CA ALA A 292 2.42 18.87 -20.06
C ALA A 292 3.86 18.45 -20.36
N SER A 293 4.71 19.44 -20.66
CA SER A 293 6.12 19.25 -20.99
C SER A 293 6.91 18.70 -19.80
N VAL A 294 7.77 17.71 -20.05
CA VAL A 294 8.72 17.21 -19.06
C VAL A 294 9.80 18.27 -18.79
N ASP A 295 9.72 18.95 -17.65
CA ASP A 295 10.77 19.80 -17.10
C ASP A 295 11.52 19.04 -15.99
N PRO A 296 12.82 18.70 -16.15
CA PRO A 296 13.51 17.73 -15.29
C PRO A 296 14.13 18.35 -14.02
N THR A 297 13.36 19.06 -13.20
CA THR A 297 13.80 19.53 -11.87
C THR A 297 13.41 18.55 -10.76
N ILE A 298 14.24 17.52 -10.55
CA ILE A 298 13.95 16.41 -9.63
C ILE A 298 14.17 16.81 -8.16
N GLU A 299 13.17 17.42 -7.52
CA GLU A 299 13.01 17.48 -6.05
C GLU A 299 11.61 17.02 -5.57
N ASP A 300 10.91 16.21 -6.37
CA ASP A 300 9.61 15.62 -6.02
C ASP A 300 9.76 14.51 -4.95
N ASP A 301 9.68 14.89 -3.67
CA ASP A 301 9.42 13.94 -2.58
C ASP A 301 7.91 13.79 -2.39
N VAL A 302 7.37 12.67 -2.90
CA VAL A 302 5.93 12.42 -3.02
C VAL A 302 5.25 12.48 -1.64
N THR A 303 4.32 13.42 -1.48
CA THR A 303 3.70 13.78 -0.19
C THR A 303 2.54 12.85 0.17
N ALA A 304 2.09 12.88 1.43
CA ALA A 304 0.92 12.08 1.87
C ALA A 304 -0.34 12.39 1.04
N ASP A 305 -0.53 13.65 0.66
CA ASP A 305 -1.68 14.11 -0.11
C ASP A 305 -1.65 13.54 -1.54
N ASP A 306 -0.47 13.37 -2.14
CA ASP A 306 -0.31 12.75 -3.47
C ASP A 306 -0.73 11.26 -3.45
N TYR A 307 -0.41 10.51 -2.39
CA TYR A 307 -0.85 9.11 -2.26
C TYR A 307 -2.35 9.02 -1.99
N GLN A 308 -2.92 9.90 -1.16
CA GLN A 308 -4.36 9.94 -0.92
C GLN A 308 -5.10 10.31 -2.22
N GLN A 309 -4.63 11.30 -2.98
CA GLN A 309 -5.20 11.67 -4.28
C GLN A 309 -5.08 10.53 -5.30
N LEU A 310 -3.94 9.83 -5.37
CA LEU A 310 -3.76 8.67 -6.24
C LEU A 310 -4.71 7.52 -5.87
N HIS A 311 -4.88 7.25 -4.58
CA HIS A 311 -5.81 6.24 -4.06
C HIS A 311 -7.25 6.59 -4.43
N ASP A 312 -7.71 7.81 -4.14
CA ASP A 312 -9.06 8.26 -4.43
C ASP A 312 -9.35 8.29 -5.94
N ASN A 313 -8.38 8.70 -6.76
CA ASN A 313 -8.50 8.64 -8.23
C ASN A 313 -8.66 7.20 -8.72
N TYR A 314 -7.90 6.25 -8.18
CA TYR A 314 -8.04 4.83 -8.53
C TYR A 314 -9.40 4.26 -8.09
N VAL A 315 -9.79 4.47 -6.82
CA VAL A 315 -11.05 3.94 -6.27
C VAL A 315 -12.26 4.54 -7.00
N ASN A 316 -12.28 5.86 -7.23
CA ASN A 316 -13.37 6.50 -7.98
C ASN A 316 -13.37 6.11 -9.46
N GLY A 317 -12.20 5.87 -10.07
CA GLY A 317 -12.09 5.30 -11.41
C GLY A 317 -12.71 3.90 -11.50
N VAL A 318 -12.40 3.01 -10.55
CA VAL A 318 -12.98 1.66 -10.47
C VAL A 318 -14.48 1.71 -10.20
N ARG A 319 -14.97 2.53 -9.25
CA ARG A 319 -16.42 2.69 -8.99
C ARG A 319 -17.17 3.21 -10.23
N LYS A 320 -16.62 4.17 -10.96
CA LYS A 320 -17.17 4.66 -12.24
C LYS A 320 -17.18 3.57 -13.32
N ALA A 321 -16.11 2.78 -13.44
CA ALA A 321 -16.07 1.66 -14.37
C ALA A 321 -17.10 0.57 -14.03
N VAL A 322 -17.31 0.28 -12.74
CA VAL A 322 -18.34 -0.65 -12.25
C VAL A 322 -19.75 -0.13 -12.57
N ALA A 323 -20.04 1.16 -12.34
CA ALA A 323 -21.33 1.77 -12.68
C ALA A 323 -21.61 1.75 -14.19
N LEU A 324 -20.60 2.11 -15.00
CA LEU A 324 -20.62 2.05 -16.46
C LEU A 324 -20.89 0.62 -16.97
N PHE A 325 -20.23 -0.37 -16.38
CA PHE A 325 -20.41 -1.77 -16.74
C PHE A 325 -21.82 -2.26 -16.40
N ALA A 326 -22.32 -1.96 -15.20
CA ALA A 326 -23.67 -2.31 -14.78
C ALA A 326 -24.73 -1.77 -15.76
N PHE A 327 -24.59 -0.52 -16.23
CA PHE A 327 -25.52 0.09 -17.18
C PHE A 327 -25.48 -0.55 -18.58
N TYR A 328 -24.29 -0.85 -19.13
CA TYR A 328 -24.15 -1.31 -20.52
C TYR A 328 -24.12 -2.84 -20.71
N PHE A 329 -23.79 -3.63 -19.68
CA PHE A 329 -23.53 -5.07 -19.81
C PHE A 329 -24.32 -5.95 -18.82
N GLU A 330 -25.06 -5.38 -17.89
CA GLU A 330 -25.95 -6.14 -16.98
C GLU A 330 -27.40 -5.65 -17.01
N ALA A 331 -27.63 -4.34 -17.06
CA ALA A 331 -28.96 -3.76 -17.12
C ALA A 331 -29.55 -3.82 -18.54
N ASP A 332 -30.77 -4.35 -18.64
CA ASP A 332 -31.48 -4.51 -19.91
C ASP A 332 -32.07 -3.18 -20.40
N SER A 333 -31.83 -2.86 -21.68
CA SER A 333 -32.47 -1.72 -22.37
C SER A 333 -33.98 -1.91 -22.59
N ARG A 334 -34.53 -3.11 -22.31
CA ARG A 334 -35.93 -3.52 -22.49
C ARG A 334 -36.39 -4.31 -21.26
N SER A 335 -37.47 -3.87 -20.62
CA SER A 335 -38.12 -4.64 -19.54
C SER A 335 -39.59 -4.89 -19.86
N ARG A 336 -40.19 -5.85 -19.14
CA ARG A 336 -41.65 -6.10 -19.10
C ARG A 336 -42.38 -5.08 -18.22
N CYS A 337 -41.64 -4.47 -17.30
CA CYS A 337 -42.09 -3.44 -16.37
C CYS A 337 -42.05 -2.04 -17.02
N GLU A 338 -42.92 -1.13 -16.58
CA GLU A 338 -42.84 0.29 -16.92
C GLU A 338 -41.49 0.90 -16.48
N LYS A 339 -40.81 1.58 -17.41
CA LYS A 339 -39.53 2.27 -17.19
C LYS A 339 -39.46 3.58 -17.96
N HIS A 340 -38.58 4.48 -17.54
CA HIS A 340 -38.18 5.67 -18.29
C HIS A 340 -37.57 5.28 -19.66
N PRO A 341 -37.76 6.07 -20.74
CA PRO A 341 -37.25 5.74 -22.07
C PRO A 341 -35.76 5.37 -22.09
N ASP A 342 -34.92 6.22 -21.49
CA ASP A 342 -33.46 6.10 -21.51
C ASP A 342 -32.88 5.20 -20.39
N ALA A 343 -33.71 4.77 -19.44
CA ALA A 343 -33.26 3.90 -18.36
C ALA A 343 -32.92 2.49 -18.86
N HIS A 344 -31.95 1.84 -18.23
CA HIS A 344 -31.75 0.39 -18.31
C HIS A 344 -32.21 -0.24 -16.99
N VAL A 345 -32.61 -1.51 -17.01
CA VAL A 345 -33.31 -2.17 -15.89
C VAL A 345 -32.68 -3.49 -15.50
N VAL A 346 -32.51 -3.74 -14.21
CA VAL A 346 -32.24 -5.08 -13.66
C VAL A 346 -33.46 -5.54 -12.86
N GLU A 347 -33.97 -6.73 -13.16
CA GLU A 347 -35.08 -7.36 -12.44
C GLU A 347 -34.57 -7.92 -11.10
N LEU A 348 -35.06 -7.39 -9.97
CA LEU A 348 -34.62 -7.81 -8.63
C LEU A 348 -35.49 -8.96 -8.11
N ASN A 349 -36.80 -8.85 -8.30
CA ASN A 349 -37.80 -9.87 -8.02
C ASN A 349 -39.08 -9.57 -8.82
N ASP A 350 -40.12 -10.41 -8.67
CA ASP A 350 -41.40 -10.30 -9.40
C ASP A 350 -42.13 -8.94 -9.23
N TYR A 351 -41.78 -8.16 -8.21
CA TYR A 351 -42.44 -6.91 -7.83
C TYR A 351 -41.53 -5.68 -7.92
N GLU A 352 -40.21 -5.84 -8.07
CA GLU A 352 -39.23 -4.75 -7.98
C GLU A 352 -38.16 -4.82 -9.07
N ILE A 353 -37.90 -3.66 -9.67
CA ILE A 353 -36.83 -3.42 -10.65
C ILE A 353 -35.86 -2.38 -10.10
N LEU A 354 -34.57 -2.56 -10.39
CA LEU A 354 -33.60 -1.46 -10.31
C LEU A 354 -33.60 -0.72 -11.64
N GLU A 355 -34.07 0.52 -11.63
CA GLU A 355 -33.98 1.43 -12.76
C GLU A 355 -32.67 2.21 -12.70
N VAL A 356 -31.88 2.16 -13.78
CA VAL A 356 -30.56 2.80 -13.90
C VAL A 356 -30.62 3.87 -14.98
N LEU A 357 -30.38 5.12 -14.61
CA LEU A 357 -30.33 6.27 -15.53
C LEU A 357 -28.92 6.88 -15.55
N PRO A 358 -28.43 7.37 -16.71
CA PRO A 358 -27.32 8.31 -16.74
C PRO A 358 -27.71 9.62 -16.02
N ASP A 359 -26.88 10.10 -15.11
CA ASP A 359 -27.11 11.35 -14.37
C ASP A 359 -25.75 12.02 -14.08
N ALA A 360 -25.47 13.13 -14.78
CA ALA A 360 -24.21 13.86 -14.67
C ALA A 360 -24.00 14.53 -13.29
N ASN A 361 -25.02 14.57 -12.44
CA ASN A 361 -24.95 15.16 -11.10
C ASN A 361 -24.52 14.15 -10.03
N THR A 362 -24.42 12.85 -10.34
CA THR A 362 -23.92 11.85 -9.38
C THR A 362 -22.43 11.62 -9.54
N THR A 363 -21.75 11.32 -8.42
CA THR A 363 -20.30 11.06 -8.38
C THR A 363 -19.84 9.96 -9.34
N MET A 364 -20.74 9.04 -9.72
CA MET A 364 -20.47 7.90 -10.60
C MET A 364 -21.02 8.05 -12.02
N GLY A 365 -21.70 9.16 -12.34
CA GLY A 365 -22.33 9.42 -13.65
C GLY A 365 -23.63 8.66 -13.92
N TYR A 366 -24.06 7.82 -12.98
CA TYR A 366 -25.28 7.01 -13.05
C TYR A 366 -26.08 7.13 -11.75
N ARG A 367 -27.40 6.98 -11.85
CA ARG A 367 -28.33 6.97 -10.72
C ARG A 367 -29.10 5.66 -10.73
N PHE A 368 -28.94 4.90 -9.65
CA PHE A 368 -29.61 3.63 -9.41
C PHE A 368 -30.83 3.88 -8.49
N THR A 369 -32.01 3.44 -8.89
CA THR A 369 -33.26 3.64 -8.13
C THR A 369 -34.15 2.40 -8.18
N VAL A 370 -34.45 1.81 -7.02
CA VAL A 370 -35.43 0.71 -6.92
C VAL A 370 -36.85 1.26 -7.14
N ARG A 371 -37.64 0.60 -7.98
CA ARG A 371 -39.03 0.94 -8.28
C ARG A 371 -39.88 -0.32 -8.37
N GLN A 372 -41.18 -0.20 -8.07
CA GLN A 372 -42.13 -1.30 -8.26
C GLN A 372 -42.27 -1.63 -9.76
N CYS A 373 -42.20 -2.92 -10.11
CA CYS A 373 -42.53 -3.38 -11.45
C CYS A 373 -44.02 -3.22 -11.72
N VAL A 374 -44.37 -2.36 -12.69
CA VAL A 374 -45.72 -2.31 -13.26
C VAL A 374 -45.68 -3.00 -14.61
N SER A 375 -46.10 -4.27 -14.66
CA SER A 375 -46.06 -5.07 -15.88
C SER A 375 -47.08 -4.58 -16.91
N ALA A 376 -46.69 -4.49 -18.18
CA ALA A 376 -47.62 -4.15 -19.27
C ALA A 376 -48.78 -5.16 -19.43
N ALA A 377 -48.65 -6.38 -18.90
CA ALA A 377 -49.73 -7.39 -18.84
C ALA A 377 -50.63 -7.26 -17.60
N PHE A 378 -50.13 -6.62 -16.53
CA PHE A 378 -50.81 -6.47 -15.23
C PHE A 378 -50.61 -5.05 -14.69
N PRO A 379 -51.19 -4.02 -15.35
CA PRO A 379 -51.10 -2.65 -14.87
C PRO A 379 -51.77 -2.50 -13.50
N LEU A 380 -51.22 -1.64 -12.64
CA LEU A 380 -51.82 -1.35 -11.33
C LEU A 380 -53.20 -0.72 -11.52
N ASP A 381 -54.22 -1.37 -10.96
CA ASP A 381 -55.61 -1.11 -11.29
C ASP A 381 -56.12 0.19 -10.63
N ALA A 382 -55.86 1.33 -11.27
CA ALA A 382 -56.26 2.67 -10.83
C ALA A 382 -57.81 2.84 -10.70
N LYS A 383 -58.59 1.85 -11.13
CA LYS A 383 -60.03 1.74 -10.84
C LYS A 383 -60.33 1.21 -9.44
N ALA A 384 -59.53 0.30 -8.89
CA ALA A 384 -59.80 -0.32 -7.59
C ALA A 384 -59.89 0.73 -6.46
N ALA A 385 -58.91 1.64 -6.41
CA ALA A 385 -58.83 2.70 -5.41
C ALA A 385 -59.95 3.76 -5.49
N ARG A 386 -60.66 3.88 -6.63
CA ARG A 386 -61.78 4.83 -6.78
C ARG A 386 -63.13 4.23 -6.41
N THR A 387 -63.28 2.90 -6.46
CA THR A 387 -64.57 2.24 -6.21
C THR A 387 -64.88 2.12 -4.71
N THR A 388 -63.86 1.92 -3.86
CA THR A 388 -64.04 1.91 -2.39
C THR A 388 -64.41 3.28 -1.82
N ALA A 389 -63.93 4.37 -2.42
CA ALA A 389 -64.29 5.74 -2.03
C ALA A 389 -65.74 6.12 -2.41
N ALA A 390 -66.37 5.40 -3.36
CA ALA A 390 -67.72 5.67 -3.86
C ALA A 390 -68.81 4.76 -3.27
N SER A 391 -68.46 3.87 -2.34
CA SER A 391 -69.37 2.95 -1.64
C SER A 391 -69.42 3.21 -0.12
N GLY A 392 -69.00 4.40 0.31
CA GLY A 392 -68.84 4.80 1.72
C GLY A 392 -69.47 6.17 2.04
N MET A 393 -70.53 6.54 1.33
CA MET A 393 -71.41 7.69 1.58
C MET A 393 -72.87 7.29 1.34
#